data_AF-A0A8J7JHS4-F1
#
_entry.id   AF-A0A8J7JHS4-F1
#
_cell.length_a   1.000
_cell.length_b   1.000
_cell.length_c   1.000
_cell.angle_alpha   90.00
_cell.angle_beta   90.00
_cell.angle_gamma   90.00
#
_symmetry.space_group_name_H-M   'P 1'
#
loop_
_entity.id
_entity.type
_entity.pdbx_description
1 polymer ?
#
loop_
_entity_poly.entity_id
_entity_poly.type
_entity_poly.pdbx_seq_one_letter_code
_entity_poly.pdbx_strand_id
1 'polypeptide(L)'
;MRLRTPKGQRSDWRDYKAVNLHQGCVAAFFRQNDALVEWINQQPLASPVVCLGDGHDGIWNLFAQIAPPVQRLEILDWYHLIENLGQVGGSQHRLDAVETCLWRGDLEGAVRQFDDWPHEQVDRFIAYLAKHRHRIVNYAYYQAEGMSIGSCVFAARGQLSQRSSKLDVESRFQELTGTKITCNKCCDSDVLI
;
A
#
# COMPACT_ATOMS: atom_id res chain seq x y z
N MET A 1 -11.87 7.29 7.94
CA MET A 1 -12.20 8.65 7.45
C MET A 1 -12.91 9.43 8.55
N ARG A 2 -12.56 10.70 8.77
CA ARG A 2 -13.21 11.56 9.76
C ARG A 2 -14.47 12.19 9.18
N LEU A 3 -15.63 11.86 9.74
CA LEU A 3 -16.87 12.55 9.45
C LEU A 3 -17.01 13.77 10.35
N ARG A 4 -17.14 14.94 9.73
CA ARG A 4 -17.50 16.15 10.46
C ARG A 4 -18.95 16.05 10.89
N THR A 5 -19.16 15.98 12.20
CA THR A 5 -20.48 16.11 12.83
C THR A 5 -20.81 17.59 13.04
N PRO A 6 -22.08 17.94 13.33
CA PRO A 6 -22.47 19.32 13.61
C PRO A 6 -21.57 20.00 14.64
N LYS A 7 -21.40 21.31 14.51
CA LYS A 7 -20.53 22.12 15.38
C LYS A 7 -20.90 21.90 16.86
N GLY A 8 -19.93 21.47 17.66
CA GLY A 8 -20.12 21.14 19.08
C GLY A 8 -20.25 19.65 19.39
N GLN A 9 -20.35 18.78 18.38
CA GLN A 9 -20.31 17.33 18.54
C GLN A 9 -18.92 16.78 18.20
N ARG A 10 -18.53 15.66 18.83
CA ARG A 10 -17.29 14.96 18.48
C ARG A 10 -17.40 14.42 17.06
N SER A 11 -16.33 14.54 16.29
CA SER A 11 -16.27 13.93 14.95
C SER A 11 -16.29 12.42 15.07
N ASP A 12 -16.97 11.78 14.12
CA ASP A 12 -17.04 10.32 14.06
C ASP A 12 -15.90 9.79 13.19
N TRP A 13 -15.21 8.77 13.71
CA TRP A 13 -14.22 8.01 12.97
C TRP A 13 -14.87 6.72 12.47
N ARG A 14 -14.74 6.47 11.18
CA ARG A 14 -15.36 5.32 10.53
C ARG A 14 -14.37 4.61 9.62
N ASP A 15 -14.40 3.29 9.70
CA ASP A 15 -13.66 2.39 8.82
C ASP A 15 -14.33 2.42 7.44
N TYR A 16 -13.62 3.00 6.46
CA TYR A 16 -14.03 2.98 5.06
C TYR A 16 -13.02 2.18 4.28
N LYS A 17 -13.53 1.45 3.29
CA LYS A 17 -12.73 0.89 2.21
C LYS A 17 -12.98 1.77 0.99
N ALA A 18 -11.96 2.51 0.59
CA ALA A 18 -11.97 3.26 -0.66
C ALA A 18 -11.41 2.36 -1.76
N VAL A 19 -11.89 2.54 -2.98
CA VAL A 19 -11.34 1.97 -4.20
C VAL A 19 -11.19 3.08 -5.21
N ASN A 20 -9.99 3.22 -5.76
CA ASN A 20 -9.70 4.09 -6.88
C ASN A 20 -9.46 3.21 -8.10
N LEU A 21 -10.41 3.23 -9.05
CA LEU A 21 -10.31 2.64 -10.37
C LEU A 21 -9.69 3.70 -11.29
N HIS A 22 -8.42 3.50 -11.65
CA HIS A 22 -7.59 4.42 -12.42
C HIS A 22 -8.36 5.10 -13.58
N GLN A 23 -8.26 6.43 -13.70
CA GLN A 23 -8.92 7.30 -14.71
C GLN A 23 -10.45 7.21 -14.82
N GLY A 24 -11.13 6.37 -14.03
CA GLY A 24 -12.58 6.16 -14.10
C GLY A 24 -13.33 6.74 -12.91
N CYS A 25 -13.19 6.09 -11.74
CA CYS A 25 -14.05 6.38 -10.60
C CYS A 25 -13.40 6.04 -9.25
N VAL A 26 -13.70 6.87 -8.27
CA VAL A 26 -13.38 6.63 -6.86
C VAL A 26 -14.69 6.33 -6.15
N ALA A 27 -14.77 5.19 -5.48
CA ALA A 27 -15.91 4.84 -4.63
C ALA A 27 -15.44 4.44 -3.24
N ALA A 28 -16.20 4.83 -2.22
CA ALA A 28 -15.94 4.45 -0.85
C ALA A 28 -17.23 3.95 -0.22
N PHE A 29 -17.18 2.75 0.36
CA PHE A 29 -18.34 2.10 0.96
C PHE A 29 -18.10 1.92 2.46
N PHE A 30 -19.12 2.22 3.26
CA PHE A 30 -19.06 2.08 4.72
C PHE A 30 -19.67 0.74 5.13
N ARG A 31 -18.86 -0.20 5.64
CA ARG A 31 -19.31 -1.52 6.13
C ARG A 31 -20.15 -2.34 5.14
N GLN A 32 -20.16 -1.98 3.86
CA GLN A 32 -20.90 -2.64 2.78
C GLN A 32 -19.90 -3.30 1.82
N ASN A 33 -19.15 -4.29 2.31
CA ASN A 33 -18.14 -4.98 1.50
C ASN A 33 -18.76 -5.65 0.28
N ASP A 34 -19.93 -6.27 0.43
CA ASP A 34 -20.59 -7.01 -0.65
C ASP A 34 -21.04 -6.07 -1.77
N ALA A 35 -21.67 -4.94 -1.42
CA ALA A 35 -22.07 -3.93 -2.39
C ALA A 35 -20.85 -3.28 -3.09
N LEU A 36 -19.74 -3.09 -2.36
CA LEU A 36 -18.48 -2.61 -2.94
C LEU A 36 -17.93 -3.62 -3.95
N VAL A 37 -17.86 -4.90 -3.59
CA VAL A 37 -17.37 -5.97 -4.47
C VAL A 37 -18.25 -6.10 -5.72
N GLU A 38 -19.56 -6.11 -5.54
CA GLU A 38 -20.53 -6.17 -6.64
C GLU A 38 -20.33 -4.99 -7.59
N TRP A 39 -20.25 -3.77 -7.04
CA TRP A 39 -20.03 -2.56 -7.83
C TRP A 39 -18.70 -2.62 -8.61
N ILE A 40 -17.60 -3.08 -7.99
CA ILE A 40 -16.29 -3.23 -8.66
C ILE A 40 -16.38 -4.22 -9.81
N ASN A 41 -17.00 -5.38 -9.59
CA ASN A 41 -17.08 -6.43 -10.61
C ASN A 41 -18.01 -6.07 -11.79
N GLN A 42 -18.83 -5.02 -11.66
CA GLN A 42 -19.61 -4.44 -12.76
C GLN A 42 -18.82 -3.44 -13.62
N GLN A 43 -17.62 -3.04 -13.19
CA GLN A 43 -16.79 -2.10 -13.94
C GLN A 43 -15.97 -2.83 -15.03
N PRO A 44 -15.59 -2.15 -16.12
CA PRO A 44 -14.65 -2.70 -17.10
C PRO A 44 -13.24 -2.76 -16.49
N LEU A 45 -12.90 -3.91 -15.90
CA LEU A 45 -11.59 -4.15 -15.30
C LEU A 45 -10.56 -4.58 -16.36
N ALA A 46 -9.40 -3.92 -16.40
CA ALA A 46 -8.27 -4.37 -17.22
C ALA A 46 -7.63 -5.64 -16.64
N SER A 47 -6.85 -6.34 -17.46
CA SER A 47 -6.10 -7.53 -17.05
C SER A 47 -4.59 -7.26 -17.19
N PRO A 48 -3.79 -7.37 -16.11
CA PRO A 48 -4.20 -7.72 -14.75
C PRO A 48 -4.88 -6.56 -14.00
N VAL A 49 -5.71 -6.91 -13.02
CA VAL A 49 -6.24 -6.00 -12.00
C VAL A 49 -5.20 -5.85 -10.90
N VAL A 50 -4.75 -4.62 -10.66
CA VAL A 50 -3.70 -4.35 -9.65
C VAL A 50 -4.37 -4.03 -8.32
N CYS A 51 -4.22 -4.91 -7.33
CA CYS A 51 -4.84 -4.80 -6.02
C CYS A 51 -3.79 -4.36 -4.98
N LEU A 52 -3.75 -3.07 -4.65
CA LEU A 52 -2.84 -2.48 -3.66
C LEU A 52 -3.52 -2.43 -2.29
N GLY A 53 -2.96 -3.14 -1.29
CA GLY A 53 -3.55 -3.25 0.05
C GLY A 53 -2.58 -3.08 1.21
N ASP A 54 -3.09 -2.65 2.36
CA ASP A 54 -2.33 -2.24 3.56
C ASP A 54 -1.76 -3.38 4.44
N GLY A 55 -2.05 -4.63 4.11
CA GLY A 55 -1.63 -5.80 4.90
C GLY A 55 -2.72 -6.39 5.79
N HIS A 56 -3.85 -5.72 5.98
CA HIS A 56 -4.93 -6.24 6.82
C HIS A 56 -5.74 -7.35 6.12
N ASP A 57 -6.08 -8.43 6.82
CA ASP A 57 -6.76 -9.61 6.23
C ASP A 57 -8.11 -9.25 5.59
N GLY A 58 -8.84 -8.32 6.21
CA GLY A 58 -10.10 -7.80 5.65
C GLY A 58 -9.97 -7.12 4.27
N ILE A 59 -8.78 -6.66 3.87
CA ILE A 59 -8.51 -6.13 2.53
C ILE A 59 -8.26 -7.27 1.55
N TRP A 60 -7.43 -8.25 1.93
CA TRP A 60 -7.15 -9.42 1.09
C TRP A 60 -8.40 -10.27 0.85
N ASN A 61 -9.25 -10.43 1.86
CA ASN A 61 -10.56 -11.10 1.74
C ASN A 61 -11.51 -10.37 0.77
N LEU A 62 -11.34 -9.06 0.59
CA LEU A 62 -12.09 -8.29 -0.39
C LEU A 62 -11.52 -8.50 -1.80
N PHE A 63 -10.20 -8.44 -1.97
CA PHE A 63 -9.55 -8.72 -3.25
C PHE A 63 -9.81 -10.14 -3.75
N ALA A 64 -9.91 -11.12 -2.86
CA ALA A 64 -10.25 -12.50 -3.22
C ALA A 64 -11.58 -12.63 -3.98
N GLN A 65 -12.50 -11.66 -3.81
CA GLN A 65 -13.82 -11.62 -4.45
C GLN A 65 -13.85 -10.75 -5.72
N ILE A 66 -12.73 -10.16 -6.11
CA ILE A 66 -12.61 -9.28 -7.27
C ILE A 66 -11.76 -9.97 -8.34
N ALA A 67 -12.31 -10.14 -9.54
CA ALA A 67 -11.67 -10.87 -10.64
C ALA A 67 -11.21 -12.31 -10.27
N PRO A 68 -10.81 -13.15 -11.22
CA PRO A 68 -10.15 -14.42 -10.92
C PRO A 68 -8.71 -14.23 -10.38
N PRO A 69 -8.17 -15.14 -9.54
CA PRO A 69 -6.80 -15.03 -9.02
C PRO A 69 -5.72 -14.85 -10.10
N VAL A 70 -5.88 -15.51 -11.25
CA VAL A 70 -4.93 -15.43 -12.38
C VAL A 70 -4.91 -14.05 -13.06
N GLN A 71 -5.93 -13.23 -12.81
CA GLN A 71 -6.03 -11.87 -13.34
C GLN A 71 -5.71 -10.82 -12.28
N ARG A 72 -5.37 -11.21 -11.03
CA ARG A 72 -5.04 -10.28 -9.96
C ARG A 72 -3.53 -10.19 -9.74
N LEU A 73 -3.05 -8.97 -9.65
CA LEU A 73 -1.73 -8.65 -9.10
C LEU A 73 -1.93 -7.99 -7.73
N GLU A 74 -1.81 -8.77 -6.65
CA GLU A 74 -1.89 -8.26 -5.28
C GLU A 74 -0.54 -7.71 -4.84
N ILE A 75 -0.50 -6.43 -4.45
CA ILE A 75 0.72 -5.74 -3.99
C ILE A 75 0.48 -5.24 -2.57
N LEU A 76 1.42 -5.55 -1.67
CA LEU A 76 1.45 -4.96 -0.33
C LEU A 76 1.93 -3.51 -0.44
N ASP A 77 1.15 -2.61 0.13
CA ASP A 77 1.41 -1.18 0.16
C ASP A 77 2.79 -0.87 0.77
N TRP A 78 3.63 -0.19 -0.01
CA TRP A 78 5.00 0.12 0.40
C TRP A 78 5.09 0.94 1.70
N TYR A 79 4.18 1.91 1.90
CA TYR A 79 4.19 2.73 3.11
C TYR A 79 3.95 1.85 4.34
N HIS A 80 2.96 0.95 4.28
CA HIS A 80 2.64 0.07 5.41
C HIS A 80 3.76 -0.95 5.67
N LEU A 81 4.42 -1.45 4.62
CA LEU A 81 5.59 -2.32 4.77
C LEU A 81 6.72 -1.62 5.52
N ILE A 82 7.04 -0.37 5.17
CA ILE A 82 8.12 0.39 5.81
C ILE A 82 7.72 0.92 7.19
N GLU A 83 6.45 1.22 7.43
CA GLU A 83 5.95 1.53 8.77
C GLU A 83 6.14 0.34 9.72
N ASN A 84 5.81 -0.88 9.27
CA ASN A 84 6.06 -2.10 10.05
C ASN A 84 7.57 -2.34 10.28
N LEU A 85 8.42 -2.04 9.29
CA LEU A 85 9.88 -2.09 9.47
C LEU A 85 10.36 -1.08 10.52
N GLY A 86 9.83 0.15 10.49
CA GLY A 86 10.15 1.19 11.46
C GLY A 86 9.82 0.81 12.90
N GLN A 87 8.76 0.01 13.11
CA GLN A 87 8.38 -0.52 14.43
C GLN A 87 9.36 -1.55 15.00
N VAL A 88 10.26 -2.12 14.17
CA VAL A 88 11.36 -2.98 14.64
C VAL A 88 12.40 -2.17 15.42
N GLY A 89 12.61 -0.90 15.06
CA GLY A 89 13.59 -0.02 15.69
C GLY A 89 15.05 -0.50 15.54
N GLY A 90 15.92 -0.02 16.43
CA GLY A 90 17.34 -0.38 16.46
C GLY A 90 18.23 0.42 15.51
N SER A 91 19.21 -0.25 14.89
CA SER A 91 20.21 0.40 14.04
C SER A 91 19.62 0.89 12.72
N GLN A 92 19.69 2.20 12.46
CA GLN A 92 19.22 2.77 11.19
C GLN A 92 19.91 2.14 9.99
N HIS A 93 21.22 1.90 10.07
CA HIS A 93 21.97 1.26 8.98
C HIS A 93 21.44 -0.15 8.65
N ARG A 94 21.00 -0.90 9.67
CA ARG A 94 20.37 -2.21 9.47
C ARG A 94 19.00 -2.08 8.81
N LEU A 95 18.17 -1.15 9.29
CA LEU A 95 16.85 -0.89 8.70
C LEU A 95 16.95 -0.43 7.24
N ASP A 96 17.92 0.42 6.90
CA ASP A 96 18.17 0.87 5.52
C ASP A 96 18.58 -0.28 4.59
N ALA A 97 19.37 -1.24 5.11
CA ALA A 97 19.74 -2.45 4.37
C ALA A 97 18.53 -3.35 4.12
N VAL A 98 17.66 -3.52 5.13
CA VAL A 98 16.40 -4.26 5.00
C VAL A 98 15.47 -3.58 4.00
N GLU A 99 15.30 -2.26 4.08
CA GLU A 99 14.51 -1.46 3.13
C GLU A 99 15.03 -1.66 1.70
N THR A 100 16.36 -1.62 1.50
CA THR A 100 16.99 -1.83 0.18
C THR A 100 16.69 -3.22 -0.40
N CYS A 101 16.74 -4.27 0.43
CA CYS A 101 16.35 -5.63 0.03
C CYS A 101 14.86 -5.68 -0.35
N LEU A 102 13.98 -5.20 0.53
CA LEU A 102 12.53 -5.21 0.30
C LEU A 102 12.13 -4.40 -0.93
N TRP A 103 12.80 -3.28 -1.22
CA TRP A 103 12.56 -2.46 -2.40
C TRP A 103 12.73 -3.23 -3.72
N ARG A 104 13.61 -4.24 -3.73
CA ARG A 104 13.85 -5.13 -4.87
C ARG A 104 13.04 -6.43 -4.80
N GLY A 105 12.22 -6.61 -3.77
CA GLY A 105 11.49 -7.85 -3.49
C GLY A 105 12.36 -8.96 -2.90
N ASP A 106 13.57 -8.65 -2.42
CA ASP A 106 14.50 -9.62 -1.84
C ASP A 106 14.15 -9.90 -0.36
N LEU A 107 13.19 -10.81 -0.17
CA LEU A 107 12.75 -11.24 1.16
C LEU A 107 13.84 -11.96 1.94
N GLU A 108 14.63 -12.80 1.27
CA GLU A 108 15.66 -13.59 1.94
C GLU A 108 16.82 -12.71 2.42
N GLY A 109 17.25 -11.75 1.60
CA GLY A 109 18.26 -10.76 1.98
C GLY A 109 17.80 -9.87 3.13
N ALA A 110 16.51 -9.50 3.13
CA ALA A 110 15.89 -8.73 4.20
C ALA A 110 15.89 -9.50 5.54
N VAL A 111 15.44 -10.77 5.53
CA VAL A 111 15.41 -11.62 6.74
C VAL A 111 16.82 -11.86 7.28
N ARG A 112 17.81 -12.09 6.41
CA ARG A 112 19.22 -12.30 6.79
C ARG A 112 19.84 -11.14 7.58
N GLN A 113 19.33 -9.91 7.43
CA GLN A 113 19.83 -8.78 8.23
C GLN A 113 19.51 -8.90 9.73
N PHE A 114 18.66 -9.85 10.11
CA PHE A 114 18.21 -10.08 11.48
C PHE A 114 18.74 -11.37 12.12
N ASP A 115 19.55 -12.17 11.42
CA ASP A 115 20.01 -13.49 11.88
C ASP A 115 20.71 -13.46 13.25
N ASP A 116 21.40 -12.36 13.57
CA ASP A 116 22.14 -12.16 14.81
C ASP A 116 21.33 -11.44 15.90
N TRP A 117 20.04 -11.20 15.69
CA TRP A 117 19.23 -10.34 16.55
C TRP A 117 17.93 -11.00 17.03
N PRO A 118 17.99 -11.86 18.07
CA PRO A 118 16.81 -12.47 18.65
C PRO A 118 16.03 -11.43 19.46
N HIS A 119 14.94 -10.90 18.88
CA HIS A 119 14.09 -9.90 19.51
C HIS A 119 12.65 -10.04 19.07
N GLU A 120 11.69 -9.88 19.98
CA GLU A 120 10.27 -10.12 19.69
C GLU A 120 9.73 -9.25 18.54
N GLN A 121 10.19 -8.00 18.43
CA GLN A 121 9.79 -7.12 17.31
C GLN A 121 10.32 -7.61 15.96
N VAL A 122 11.53 -8.19 15.95
CA VAL A 122 12.11 -8.82 14.76
C VAL A 122 11.28 -10.03 14.35
N ASP A 123 10.94 -10.91 15.31
CA ASP A 123 10.12 -12.10 15.05
C ASP A 123 8.75 -11.73 14.47
N ARG A 124 8.11 -10.70 15.02
CA ARG A 124 6.83 -10.17 14.53
C ARG A 124 6.95 -9.66 13.09
N PHE A 125 8.03 -8.93 12.78
CA PHE A 125 8.24 -8.41 11.43
C PHE A 125 8.56 -9.53 10.42
N ILE A 126 9.39 -10.52 10.78
CA ILE A 126 9.66 -11.69 9.93
C ILE A 126 8.35 -12.46 9.67
N ALA A 127 7.51 -12.65 10.68
CA ALA A 127 6.19 -13.28 10.50
C ALA A 127 5.29 -12.46 9.57
N TYR A 128 5.33 -11.12 9.66
CA TYR A 128 4.62 -10.22 8.76
C TYR A 128 5.12 -10.36 7.30
N LEU A 129 6.43 -10.38 7.07
CA LEU A 129 7.02 -10.63 5.75
C LEU A 129 6.59 -11.99 5.19
N ALA A 130 6.63 -13.04 6.01
CA ALA A 130 6.21 -14.38 5.61
C ALA A 130 4.73 -14.43 5.21
N LYS A 131 3.86 -13.77 5.98
CA LYS A 131 2.42 -13.64 5.68
C LYS A 131 2.16 -12.94 4.34
N HIS A 132 2.96 -11.94 4.00
CA HIS A 132 2.78 -11.13 2.79
C HIS A 132 3.74 -11.48 1.66
N ARG A 133 4.47 -12.60 1.73
CA ARG A 133 5.55 -12.97 0.80
C ARG A 133 5.19 -12.90 -0.69
N HIS A 134 3.95 -13.23 -1.04
CA HIS A 134 3.48 -13.23 -2.44
C HIS A 134 3.05 -11.85 -2.95
N ARG A 135 2.95 -10.87 -2.04
CA ARG A 135 2.49 -9.51 -2.29
C ARG A 135 3.63 -8.50 -2.24
N ILE A 136 4.79 -8.93 -1.76
CA ILE A 136 6.03 -8.15 -1.75
C ILE A 136 6.69 -8.40 -3.10
N VAL A 137 6.67 -7.37 -3.94
CA VAL A 137 7.13 -7.42 -5.33
C VAL A 137 8.44 -6.66 -5.51
N ASN A 138 8.99 -6.65 -6.72
CA ASN A 138 10.08 -5.74 -7.07
C ASN A 138 9.53 -4.32 -7.24
N TYR A 139 9.41 -3.58 -6.13
CA TYR A 139 8.84 -2.23 -6.10
C TYR A 139 9.60 -1.25 -7.01
N ALA A 140 10.93 -1.38 -7.09
CA ALA A 140 11.76 -0.57 -7.99
C ALA A 140 11.33 -0.73 -9.46
N TYR A 141 11.13 -1.97 -9.90
CA TYR A 141 10.66 -2.27 -11.25
C TYR A 141 9.26 -1.68 -11.49
N TYR A 142 8.30 -2.00 -10.61
CA TYR A 142 6.92 -1.54 -10.80
C TYR A 142 6.78 -0.02 -10.76
N GLN A 143 7.56 0.67 -9.92
CA GLN A 143 7.61 2.13 -9.91
C GLN A 143 8.20 2.70 -11.21
N ALA A 144 9.27 2.09 -11.74
CA ALA A 144 9.89 2.51 -13.00
C ALA A 144 8.93 2.35 -14.20
N GLU A 145 8.07 1.34 -14.17
CA GLU A 145 6.98 1.15 -15.12
C GLU A 145 5.82 2.15 -14.92
N GLY A 146 5.86 3.01 -13.90
CA GLY A 146 4.81 3.99 -13.61
C GLY A 146 3.65 3.44 -12.79
N MET A 147 3.78 2.24 -12.22
CA MET A 147 2.76 1.68 -11.35
C MET A 147 2.85 2.27 -9.94
N SER A 148 1.68 2.61 -9.40
CA SER A 148 1.60 3.09 -8.03
C SER A 148 1.72 1.92 -7.04
N ILE A 149 2.79 1.95 -6.25
CA ILE A 149 3.22 0.91 -5.31
C ILE A 149 2.85 1.21 -3.84
N GLY A 150 2.25 2.36 -3.58
CA GLY A 150 1.92 2.81 -2.24
C GLY A 150 0.79 3.85 -2.26
N SER A 151 0.14 3.98 -1.11
CA SER A 151 -1.03 4.83 -0.87
C SER A 151 -0.69 6.29 -0.60
N CYS A 152 0.58 6.59 -0.31
CA CYS A 152 1.08 7.95 -0.20
C CYS A 152 1.66 8.44 -1.55
N VAL A 153 1.45 9.73 -1.84
CA VAL A 153 2.00 10.45 -3.02
C VAL A 153 3.54 10.40 -3.09
N PHE A 154 4.23 10.05 -2.00
CA PHE A 154 5.69 9.93 -1.93
C PHE A 154 6.21 8.53 -2.28
N ALA A 155 5.57 7.81 -3.19
CA ALA A 155 6.18 6.68 -3.90
C ALA A 155 7.17 7.19 -4.96
N ALA A 156 8.09 8.09 -4.61
CA ALA A 156 9.13 8.66 -5.46
C ALA A 156 10.41 8.93 -4.65
N ARG A 157 10.94 7.94 -3.94
CA ARG A 157 12.31 8.02 -3.40
C ARG A 157 13.28 7.48 -4.44
N GLY A 158 13.71 8.40 -5.30
CA GLY A 158 14.76 8.15 -6.28
C GLY A 158 15.31 9.40 -6.96
N GLN A 159 15.07 10.63 -6.45
CA GLN A 159 15.69 11.83 -7.02
C GLN A 159 15.58 13.10 -6.15
N LEU A 160 15.99 13.06 -4.88
CA LEU A 160 16.21 14.30 -4.10
C LEU A 160 17.46 14.20 -3.22
N SER A 161 18.60 13.97 -3.88
CA SER A 161 19.85 14.64 -3.48
C SER A 161 19.98 15.86 -4.39
N GLN A 162 20.07 17.05 -3.78
CA GLN A 162 20.26 18.38 -4.37
C GLN A 162 19.00 19.15 -4.83
N ARG A 163 18.77 20.27 -4.12
CA ARG A 163 18.11 21.54 -4.52
C ARG A 163 17.38 21.55 -5.87
N SER A 164 16.07 21.81 -5.86
CA SER A 164 15.45 22.95 -6.57
C SER A 164 13.93 22.97 -6.42
N SER A 165 13.40 24.19 -6.56
CA SER A 165 12.03 24.67 -6.35
C SER A 165 10.93 23.92 -7.11
N LYS A 166 9.73 23.93 -6.48
CA LYS A 166 8.39 23.89 -7.11
C LYS A 166 8.45 24.14 -8.62
N LEU A 167 8.16 23.14 -9.45
CA LEU A 167 7.65 23.28 -10.81
C LEU A 167 7.21 21.89 -11.33
N ASP A 168 5.97 21.83 -11.80
CA ASP A 168 5.33 20.81 -12.64
C ASP A 168 5.46 19.32 -12.27
N VAL A 169 4.48 18.80 -11.53
CA VAL A 169 4.17 17.36 -11.46
C VAL A 169 2.73 17.13 -11.95
N GLU A 170 2.36 17.69 -13.10
CA GLU A 170 1.00 17.57 -13.64
C GLU A 170 0.93 17.06 -15.09
N SER A 171 1.98 16.46 -15.66
CA SER A 171 1.92 16.10 -17.11
C SER A 171 2.55 14.79 -17.58
N ARG A 172 2.89 13.80 -16.74
CA ARG A 172 3.46 12.52 -17.25
C ARG A 172 2.88 11.24 -16.65
N PHE A 173 1.55 11.14 -16.60
CA PHE A 173 0.85 9.85 -16.47
C PHE A 173 0.41 9.38 -17.87
N GLN A 174 1.35 8.89 -18.67
CA GLN A 174 1.02 8.21 -19.92
C GLN A 174 1.38 6.72 -19.81
N GLU A 175 0.35 5.90 -20.07
CA GLU A 175 0.40 4.53 -20.59
C GLU A 175 0.90 3.42 -19.65
N LEU A 176 0.04 3.05 -18.67
CA LEU A 176 -0.18 1.65 -18.36
C LEU A 176 -1.68 1.36 -18.21
N THR A 177 -2.18 0.50 -19.08
CA THR A 177 -3.57 0.10 -19.27
C THR A 177 -4.05 -0.89 -18.20
N GLY A 178 -3.92 -0.54 -16.92
CA GLY A 178 -4.32 -1.38 -15.79
C GLY A 178 -5.41 -0.73 -14.93
N THR A 179 -6.49 -1.45 -14.62
CA THR A 179 -7.42 -1.02 -13.58
C THR A 179 -6.76 -1.27 -12.24
N LYS A 180 -6.33 -0.20 -11.60
CA LYS A 180 -5.86 -0.24 -10.21
C LYS A 180 -7.06 -0.31 -9.27
N ILE A 181 -6.91 -1.03 -8.17
CA ILE A 181 -7.81 -1.05 -7.02
C ILE A 181 -6.90 -0.83 -5.81
N THR A 182 -6.88 0.39 -5.29
CA THR A 182 -6.22 0.65 -4.00
C THR A 182 -7.26 0.54 -2.91
N CYS A 183 -7.06 -0.35 -1.96
CA CYS A 183 -7.96 -0.51 -0.81
C CYS A 183 -7.15 -0.53 0.47
N ASN A 184 -7.29 0.52 1.28
CA ASN A 184 -6.66 0.61 2.59
C ASN A 184 -7.73 0.68 3.67
N LYS A 185 -7.42 0.12 4.83
CA LYS A 185 -8.13 0.38 6.07
C LYS A 185 -7.72 1.77 6.54
N CYS A 186 -8.60 2.75 6.42
CA CYS A 186 -8.38 4.05 7.05
C CYS A 186 -8.53 3.95 8.57
N CYS A 187 -7.45 3.64 9.29
CA CYS A 187 -7.34 3.86 10.74
C CYS A 187 -6.11 4.75 11.01
N ASP A 188 -6.35 5.98 11.48
CA ASP A 188 -5.46 7.05 11.99
C ASP A 188 -4.00 7.21 11.50
N SER A 189 -3.66 8.48 11.26
CA SER A 189 -2.36 9.03 11.68
C SER A 189 -2.60 10.45 12.21
N ASP A 190 -2.38 10.63 13.51
CA ASP A 190 -2.29 11.94 14.16
C ASP A 190 -1.12 12.73 13.57
N VAL A 191 -1.40 13.91 12.98
CA VAL A 191 -0.58 15.12 13.16
C VAL A 191 -1.53 16.32 13.29
N LEU A 192 -1.51 16.83 14.51
CA LEU A 192 -1.79 18.17 15.05
C LEU A 192 -2.19 19.30 14.07
N ILE A 193 -3.25 20.00 14.52
CA ILE A 193 -3.64 21.42 14.34
C ILE A 193 -2.77 22.26 13.39
#